data_AF-A0A1Q2LK44-F1
#
_entry.id   AF-A0A1Q2LK44-F1
#
_cell.length_a   1.000
_cell.length_b   1.000
_cell.length_c   1.000
_cell.angle_alpha   90.00
_cell.angle_beta   90.00
_cell.angle_gamma   90.00
#
_symmetry.space_group_name_H-M   'P 1'
#
loop_
_entity.id
_entity.type
_entity.pdbx_description
1 polymer ?
#
loop_
_entity_poly.entity_id
_entity_poly.type
_entity_poly.pdbx_seq_one_letter_code
_entity_poly.pdbx_strand_id
1 'polypeptide(L)'
;MEWKSFKCEKLFSVKSNPQLNKDSFSFSENAPYPYFTRTCLNNGIAGYVEYLDEEHKIKGESIAVGMLGMQFFYMQKDFYAGQFTKTLYPKFSGLNTTIAQFFITWLNKNQKIFQGVLVRDFEKTFNETEILLPVLDSNNIDFDFIESFIKALQKECIKSVVLWQEREREAYKKVVK
;
A
#
# COMPACT_ATOMS: atom_id res chain seq x y z
N MET A 1 -8.12 -6.44 -24.59
CA MET A 1 -7.91 -6.07 -23.18
C MET A 1 -9.14 -5.34 -22.70
N GLU A 2 -9.94 -6.01 -21.87
CA GLU A 2 -11.18 -5.47 -21.31
C GLU A 2 -10.93 -5.04 -19.85
N TRP A 3 -11.66 -4.03 -19.40
CA TRP A 3 -11.61 -3.53 -18.03
C TRP A 3 -13.00 -3.62 -17.41
N LYS A 4 -13.09 -4.14 -16.19
CA LYS A 4 -14.37 -4.29 -15.47
C LYS A 4 -14.33 -3.63 -14.11
N SER A 5 -15.49 -3.19 -13.66
CA SER A 5 -15.68 -2.62 -12.33
C SER A 5 -15.81 -3.73 -11.29
N PHE A 6 -15.08 -3.61 -10.19
CA PHE A 6 -15.15 -4.51 -9.06
C PHE A 6 -15.34 -3.71 -7.77
N LYS A 7 -16.33 -4.10 -6.97
CA LYS A 7 -16.44 -3.62 -5.60
C LYS A 7 -15.27 -4.12 -4.76
N CYS A 8 -14.72 -3.27 -3.90
CA CYS A 8 -13.61 -3.64 -3.04
C CYS A 8 -13.99 -4.78 -2.07
N GLU A 9 -15.28 -4.94 -1.72
CA GLU A 9 -15.76 -6.08 -0.92
C GLU A 9 -15.42 -7.43 -1.54
N LYS A 10 -15.31 -7.52 -2.87
CA LYS A 10 -14.99 -8.78 -3.58
C LYS A 10 -13.50 -9.06 -3.56
N LEU A 11 -12.67 -8.04 -3.33
CA LEU A 11 -11.22 -8.09 -3.46
C LEU A 11 -10.52 -8.18 -2.12
N PHE A 12 -11.07 -7.55 -1.08
CA PHE A 12 -10.44 -7.45 0.23
C PHE A 12 -11.43 -7.71 1.37
N SER A 13 -10.91 -8.13 2.52
CA SER A 13 -11.63 -8.11 3.80
C SER A 13 -10.98 -7.08 4.73
N VAL A 14 -11.80 -6.21 5.31
CA VAL A 14 -11.34 -5.20 6.26
C VAL A 14 -11.30 -5.84 7.65
N LYS A 15 -10.20 -5.65 8.38
CA LYS A 15 -10.11 -6.01 9.80
C LYS A 15 -9.58 -4.85 10.62
N SER A 16 -10.16 -4.66 11.81
CA SER A 16 -9.56 -3.78 12.82
C SER A 16 -8.29 -4.43 13.34
N ASN A 17 -7.25 -3.63 13.53
CA ASN A 17 -5.99 -4.10 14.07
C ASN A 17 -6.07 -4.21 15.60
N PRO A 18 -5.36 -5.16 16.22
CA PRO A 18 -5.02 -5.11 17.64
C PRO A 18 -4.09 -3.91 17.87
N GLN A 19 -4.54 -2.93 18.65
CA GLN A 19 -3.91 -1.60 18.74
C GLN A 19 -3.03 -1.51 19.98
N LEU A 20 -1.75 -1.22 19.78
CA LEU A 20 -0.77 -1.04 20.85
C LEU A 20 -0.20 0.36 20.84
N ASN A 21 0.04 0.92 22.02
CA ASN A 21 0.70 2.22 22.15
C ASN A 21 2.20 2.09 21.90
N LYS A 22 2.86 3.21 21.61
CA LYS A 22 4.30 3.23 21.38
C LYS A 22 5.08 2.65 22.57
N ASP A 23 4.64 2.94 23.78
CA ASP A 23 5.30 2.52 25.03
C ASP A 23 5.19 1.00 25.30
N SER A 24 4.39 0.28 24.50
CA SER A 24 4.33 -1.18 24.53
C SER A 24 5.55 -1.85 23.88
N PHE A 25 6.42 -1.08 23.21
CA PHE A 25 7.49 -1.63 22.38
C PHE A 25 8.87 -1.10 22.73
N SER A 26 9.87 -1.96 22.52
CA SER A 26 11.27 -1.56 22.42
C SER A 26 11.62 -1.30 20.95
N PHE A 27 11.99 -0.07 20.63
CA PHE A 27 12.36 0.33 19.27
C PHE A 27 13.84 0.08 19.01
N SER A 28 14.15 -0.48 17.85
CA SER A 28 15.52 -0.71 17.38
C SER A 28 15.52 -0.72 15.85
N GLU A 29 16.51 -0.07 15.24
CA GLU A 29 16.65 -0.03 13.77
C GLU A 29 16.86 -1.42 13.16
N ASN A 30 17.42 -2.36 13.94
CA ASN A 30 17.66 -3.74 13.52
C ASN A 30 16.49 -4.68 13.80
N ALA A 31 15.42 -4.19 14.44
CA ALA A 31 14.31 -5.05 14.81
C ALA A 31 13.47 -5.46 13.58
N PRO A 32 12.87 -6.67 13.59
CA PRO A 32 12.30 -7.23 12.37
C PRO A 32 10.89 -6.73 12.03
N TYR A 33 10.11 -6.23 13.00
CA TYR A 33 8.70 -5.89 12.82
C TYR A 33 8.48 -4.39 12.65
N PRO A 34 7.86 -3.92 11.55
CA PRO A 34 7.43 -2.54 11.45
C PRO A 34 6.34 -2.22 12.49
N TYR A 35 6.39 -1.02 13.06
CA TYR A 35 5.29 -0.47 13.83
C TYR A 35 4.50 0.53 12.98
N PHE A 36 3.38 0.07 12.44
CA PHE A 36 2.48 0.85 11.59
C PHE A 36 1.57 1.75 12.42
N THR A 37 1.38 3.00 12.02
CA THR A 37 0.57 3.97 12.75
C THR A 37 -0.31 4.76 11.80
N ARG A 38 -1.17 5.62 12.35
CA ARG A 38 -2.06 6.51 11.57
C ARG A 38 -1.33 7.64 10.82
N THR A 39 -0.01 7.72 10.88
CA THR A 39 0.78 8.72 10.14
C THR A 39 0.79 8.44 8.65
N CYS A 40 0.85 9.50 7.85
CA CYS A 40 1.06 9.41 6.39
C CYS A 40 2.55 9.40 6.01
N LEU A 41 3.43 9.65 6.97
CA LEU A 41 4.88 9.70 6.76
C LEU A 41 5.47 8.30 6.70
N ASN A 42 6.54 8.11 5.93
CA ASN A 42 7.31 6.86 5.88
C ASN A 42 6.44 5.60 5.73
N ASN A 43 5.44 5.63 4.84
CA ASN A 43 4.49 4.54 4.62
C ASN A 43 3.73 4.09 5.89
N GLY A 44 3.50 5.03 6.81
CA GLY A 44 2.86 4.76 8.09
C GLY A 44 3.76 4.14 9.16
N ILE A 45 5.02 3.85 8.85
CA ILE A 45 5.96 3.17 9.75
C ILE A 45 6.64 4.20 10.65
N ALA A 46 6.35 4.14 11.95
CA ALA A 46 6.96 5.01 12.95
C ALA A 46 8.33 4.49 13.45
N GLY A 47 8.65 3.23 13.18
CA GLY A 47 9.91 2.59 13.52
C GLY A 47 9.78 1.08 13.45
N TYR A 48 10.83 0.38 13.87
CA TYR A 48 10.86 -1.08 13.96
C TYR A 48 10.96 -1.51 15.42
N VAL A 49 10.31 -2.63 15.74
CA VAL A 49 10.14 -3.14 17.10
C VAL A 49 10.44 -4.62 17.15
N GLU A 50 10.92 -5.07 18.31
CA GLU A 50 11.13 -6.50 18.56
C GLU A 50 9.80 -7.25 18.60
N TYR A 51 9.88 -8.58 18.51
CA TYR A 51 8.73 -9.44 18.71
C TYR A 51 8.07 -9.15 20.07
N LEU A 52 6.74 -9.03 20.08
CA LEU A 52 5.96 -8.87 21.30
C LEU A 52 5.20 -10.16 21.62
N ASP A 53 4.17 -10.46 20.83
CA ASP A 53 3.34 -11.65 20.94
C ASP A 53 2.60 -11.96 19.62
N GLU A 54 1.98 -13.15 19.52
CA GLU A 54 1.17 -13.55 18.37
C GLU A 54 -0.23 -12.91 18.33
N GLU A 55 -0.78 -12.52 19.48
CA GLU A 55 -2.15 -11.98 19.57
C GLU A 55 -2.26 -10.63 18.87
N HIS A 56 -1.22 -9.82 18.97
CA HIS A 56 -1.12 -8.48 18.38
C HIS A 56 -0.37 -8.46 17.05
N LYS A 57 0.28 -9.55 16.67
CA LYS A 57 1.02 -9.62 15.40
C LYS A 57 0.03 -9.66 14.23
N ILE A 58 0.20 -8.74 13.30
CA ILE A 58 -0.65 -8.62 12.12
C ILE A 58 0.11 -9.22 10.94
N LYS A 59 -0.54 -10.12 10.22
CA LYS A 59 0.07 -10.80 9.08
C LYS A 59 0.36 -9.80 7.95
N GLY A 60 1.58 -9.89 7.41
CA GLY A 60 2.02 -9.16 6.23
C GLY A 60 1.32 -9.63 4.95
N GLU A 61 1.91 -9.28 3.81
CA GLU A 61 1.31 -9.45 2.49
C GLU A 61 -0.13 -8.91 2.45
N SER A 62 -0.31 -7.74 3.07
CA SER A 62 -1.60 -7.08 3.28
C SER A 62 -1.46 -5.56 3.06
N ILE A 63 -2.59 -4.84 3.01
CA ILE A 63 -2.57 -3.38 2.88
C ILE A 63 -3.08 -2.76 4.17
N ALA A 64 -2.28 -1.92 4.82
CA ALA A 64 -2.67 -1.21 6.03
C ALA A 64 -3.14 0.21 5.71
N VAL A 65 -4.08 0.73 6.52
CA VAL A 65 -4.62 2.09 6.40
C VAL A 65 -4.63 2.79 7.74
N GLY A 66 -4.10 4.01 7.75
CA GLY A 66 -4.23 4.93 8.87
C GLY A 66 -5.56 5.67 8.79
N MET A 67 -6.45 5.45 9.76
CA MET A 67 -7.86 5.88 9.68
C MET A 67 -8.08 7.41 9.76
N LEU A 68 -7.05 8.19 10.13
CA LEU A 68 -7.14 9.66 10.11
C LEU A 68 -6.72 10.25 8.78
N GLY A 69 -5.59 9.78 8.23
CA GLY A 69 -5.10 10.21 6.93
C GLY A 69 -5.86 9.57 5.76
N MET A 70 -6.46 8.40 5.97
CA MET A 70 -7.04 7.52 4.95
C MET A 70 -6.05 7.21 3.81
N GLN A 71 -4.78 7.01 4.18
CA GLN A 71 -3.73 6.64 3.24
C GLN A 71 -3.37 5.16 3.42
N PHE A 72 -3.27 4.46 2.29
CA PHE A 72 -3.08 3.03 2.20
C PHE A 72 -1.63 2.71 1.85
N PHE A 73 -1.07 1.69 2.51
CA PHE A 73 0.32 1.28 2.36
C PHE A 73 0.43 -0.25 2.36
N TYR A 74 1.37 -0.79 1.58
CA TYR A 74 1.61 -2.23 1.52
C TYR A 74 2.51 -2.66 2.67
N MET A 75 2.06 -3.66 3.44
CA MET A 75 2.82 -4.28 4.50
C MET A 75 3.34 -5.62 4.00
N GLN A 76 4.59 -5.66 3.54
CA GLN A 76 5.20 -6.89 3.04
C GLN A 76 5.48 -7.90 4.17
N LYS A 77 5.93 -7.40 5.33
CA LYS A 77 6.26 -8.21 6.50
C LYS A 77 5.13 -8.17 7.52
N ASP A 78 5.08 -9.18 8.37
CA ASP A 78 4.30 -9.12 9.62
C ASP A 78 4.69 -7.88 10.42
N PHE A 79 3.71 -7.29 11.10
CA PHE A 79 3.87 -5.98 11.74
C PHE A 79 2.98 -5.83 12.97
N TYR A 80 3.25 -4.80 13.77
CA TYR A 80 2.37 -4.36 14.84
C TYR A 80 1.76 -3.01 14.49
N ALA A 81 0.60 -2.68 15.06
CA ALA A 81 -0.09 -1.45 14.72
C ALA A 81 -0.48 -0.61 15.93
N GLY A 82 -0.42 0.71 15.73
CA GLY A 82 -0.91 1.72 16.63
C GLY A 82 -2.41 1.98 16.50
N GLN A 83 -2.88 2.92 17.31
CA GLN A 83 -4.29 3.29 17.35
C GLN A 83 -4.80 3.85 16.01
N PHE A 84 -6.10 3.66 15.77
CA PHE A 84 -6.79 4.13 14.55
C PHE A 84 -6.16 3.60 13.26
N THR A 85 -5.91 2.30 13.21
CA THR A 85 -5.44 1.60 12.02
C THR A 85 -6.33 0.40 11.70
N LYS A 86 -6.43 0.05 10.41
CA LYS A 86 -7.08 -1.16 9.92
C LYS A 86 -6.20 -1.83 8.88
N THR A 87 -6.46 -3.10 8.61
CA THR A 87 -5.76 -3.90 7.59
C THR A 87 -6.75 -4.52 6.61
N LEU A 88 -6.39 -4.48 5.33
CA LEU A 88 -7.10 -5.09 4.23
C LEU A 88 -6.37 -6.38 3.83
N TYR A 89 -7.04 -7.51 3.99
CA TYR A 89 -6.53 -8.81 3.57
C TYR A 89 -7.09 -9.19 2.21
N PRO A 90 -6.24 -9.55 1.23
CA PRO A 90 -6.70 -9.93 -0.10
C PRO A 90 -7.56 -11.20 -0.02
N LYS A 91 -8.65 -11.23 -0.80
CA LYS A 91 -9.50 -12.41 -1.04
C LYS A 91 -9.03 -13.22 -2.27
N PHE A 92 -7.86 -12.86 -2.79
CA PHE A 92 -7.16 -13.50 -3.89
C PHE A 92 -5.72 -13.83 -3.46
N SER A 93 -5.04 -14.70 -4.20
CA SER A 93 -3.65 -15.07 -3.95
C SER A 93 -2.66 -14.21 -4.74
N GLY A 94 -1.40 -14.18 -4.32
CA GLY A 94 -0.32 -13.54 -5.07
C GLY A 94 -0.17 -12.03 -4.86
N LEU A 95 -0.76 -11.45 -3.80
CA LEU A 95 -0.52 -10.05 -3.48
C LEU A 95 0.96 -9.80 -3.16
N ASN A 96 1.66 -9.12 -4.07
CA ASN A 96 3.03 -8.68 -3.91
C ASN A 96 3.14 -7.16 -4.02
N THR A 97 4.34 -6.60 -3.86
CA THR A 97 4.60 -5.16 -3.94
C THR A 97 4.04 -4.51 -5.21
N THR A 98 4.21 -5.12 -6.38
CA THR A 98 3.78 -4.56 -7.67
C THR A 98 2.26 -4.51 -7.76
N ILE A 99 1.59 -5.63 -7.45
CA ILE A 99 0.14 -5.74 -7.46
C ILE A 99 -0.47 -4.83 -6.37
N ALA A 100 0.14 -4.77 -5.19
CA ALA A 100 -0.30 -3.92 -4.10
C ALA A 100 -0.22 -2.43 -4.48
N GLN A 101 0.83 -1.97 -5.16
CA GLN A 101 0.94 -0.59 -5.63
C GLN A 101 -0.18 -0.21 -6.60
N PHE A 102 -0.58 -1.14 -7.47
CA PHE A 102 -1.72 -0.93 -8.36
C PHE A 102 -3.02 -0.69 -7.56
N PHE A 103 -3.33 -1.55 -6.59
CA PHE A 103 -4.52 -1.37 -5.74
C PHE A 103 -4.44 -0.11 -4.88
N ILE A 104 -3.28 0.14 -4.25
CA ILE A 104 -3.05 1.33 -3.41
C ILE A 104 -3.28 2.61 -4.20
N THR A 105 -2.91 2.65 -5.48
CA THR A 105 -3.18 3.80 -6.35
C THR A 105 -4.69 4.08 -6.46
N TRP A 106 -5.49 3.03 -6.68
CA TRP A 106 -6.95 3.16 -6.71
C TRP A 106 -7.54 3.57 -5.35
N LEU A 107 -7.05 2.99 -4.26
CA LEU A 107 -7.54 3.29 -2.91
C LEU A 107 -7.20 4.73 -2.50
N ASN A 108 -5.95 5.16 -2.69
CA ASN A 108 -5.53 6.53 -2.40
C ASN A 108 -6.21 7.55 -3.33
N LYS A 109 -6.56 7.19 -4.58
CA LYS A 109 -7.39 8.04 -5.44
C LYS A 109 -8.76 8.33 -4.81
N ASN A 110 -9.31 7.38 -4.05
CA ASN A 110 -10.59 7.52 -3.34
C ASN A 110 -10.44 8.07 -1.90
N GLN A 111 -9.23 8.51 -1.50
CA GLN A 111 -8.94 9.00 -0.15
C GLN A 111 -9.96 10.02 0.37
N LYS A 112 -10.37 10.99 -0.47
CA LYS A 112 -11.35 12.03 -0.07
C LYS A 112 -12.73 11.45 0.26
N ILE A 113 -13.14 10.37 -0.41
CA ILE A 113 -14.41 9.68 -0.11
C ILE A 113 -14.31 9.06 1.28
N PHE A 114 -13.20 8.38 1.57
CA PHE A 114 -12.98 7.75 2.87
C PHE A 114 -12.83 8.76 4.01
N GLN A 115 -12.21 9.93 3.75
CA GLN A 115 -12.13 11.03 4.73
C GLN A 115 -13.49 11.67 5.02
N GLY A 116 -14.43 11.57 4.08
CA GLY A 116 -15.77 12.12 4.20
C GLY A 116 -16.71 11.33 5.12
N VAL A 117 -16.28 10.17 5.63
CA VAL A 117 -17.10 9.31 6.49
C VAL A 117 -16.46 9.11 7.87
N LEU A 118 -17.29 8.74 8.85
CA LEU A 118 -16.79 8.41 10.19
C LEU A 118 -15.96 7.12 10.14
N VAL A 119 -14.99 6.99 11.05
CA VAL A 119 -14.13 5.80 11.18
C VAL A 119 -14.94 4.49 11.28
N ARG A 120 -16.10 4.53 11.94
CA ARG A 120 -17.00 3.36 12.09
C ARG A 120 -17.67 2.94 10.77
N ASP A 121 -17.87 3.89 9.86
CA ASP A 121 -18.57 3.70 8.59
C ASP A 121 -17.59 3.38 7.44
N PHE A 122 -16.28 3.51 7.69
CA PHE A 122 -15.22 3.23 6.72
C PHE A 122 -15.38 1.89 6.01
N GLU A 123 -15.64 0.81 6.74
CA GLU A 123 -15.73 -0.53 6.15
C GLU A 123 -16.90 -0.64 5.17
N LYS A 124 -18.05 -0.05 5.51
CA LYS A 124 -19.21 0.02 4.62
C LYS A 124 -18.85 0.78 3.34
N THR A 125 -18.31 1.99 3.48
CA THR A 125 -17.93 2.83 2.34
C THR A 125 -16.85 2.18 1.48
N PHE A 126 -15.85 1.56 2.10
CA PHE A 126 -14.81 0.79 1.41
C PHE A 126 -15.42 -0.35 0.61
N ASN A 127 -16.28 -1.17 1.21
CA ASN A 127 -16.92 -2.31 0.55
C ASN A 127 -17.75 -1.91 -0.67
N GLU A 128 -18.43 -0.77 -0.61
CA GLU A 128 -19.23 -0.21 -1.71
C GLU A 128 -18.39 0.47 -2.79
N THR A 129 -17.13 0.83 -2.51
CA THR A 129 -16.24 1.51 -3.46
C THR A 129 -15.85 0.58 -4.60
N GLU A 130 -15.92 1.10 -5.83
CA GLU A 130 -15.59 0.38 -7.05
C GLU A 130 -14.26 0.80 -7.64
N ILE A 131 -13.51 -0.17 -8.19
CA ILE A 131 -12.25 0.05 -8.89
C ILE A 131 -12.25 -0.72 -10.21
N LEU A 132 -11.54 -0.18 -11.22
CA LEU A 132 -11.43 -0.83 -12.54
C LEU A 132 -10.21 -1.74 -12.59
N LEU A 133 -10.43 -3.00 -12.96
CA LEU A 133 -9.39 -4.00 -13.12
C LEU A 133 -9.39 -4.57 -14.55
N PRO A 134 -8.21 -4.88 -15.11
CA PRO A 134 -8.10 -5.61 -16.37
C PRO A 134 -8.53 -7.07 -16.16
N VAL A 135 -9.21 -7.64 -17.15
CA VAL A 135 -9.68 -9.03 -17.09
C VAL A 135 -9.26 -9.81 -18.32
N LEU A 136 -9.06 -11.11 -18.09
CA LEU A 136 -8.92 -12.12 -19.13
C LEU A 136 -10.28 -12.40 -19.78
N ASP A 137 -10.28 -13.08 -20.93
CA ASP A 137 -11.51 -13.55 -21.59
C ASP A 137 -12.33 -14.50 -20.69
N SER A 138 -11.68 -15.12 -19.68
CA SER A 138 -12.31 -15.94 -18.65
C SER A 138 -13.04 -15.13 -17.55
N ASN A 139 -13.06 -13.80 -17.65
CA ASN A 139 -13.54 -12.85 -16.62
C ASN A 139 -12.75 -12.83 -15.30
N ASN A 140 -11.64 -13.56 -15.22
CA ASN A 140 -10.70 -13.45 -14.10
C ASN A 140 -9.82 -12.21 -14.22
N ILE A 141 -9.40 -11.65 -13.09
CA ILE A 141 -8.47 -10.51 -13.06
C ILE A 141 -7.14 -10.92 -13.69
N ASP A 142 -6.66 -10.10 -14.62
CA ASP A 142 -5.39 -10.31 -15.32
C ASP A 142 -4.23 -9.71 -14.49
N PHE A 143 -3.77 -10.46 -13.49
CA PHE A 143 -2.66 -10.05 -12.63
C PHE A 143 -1.32 -9.96 -13.38
N ASP A 144 -1.10 -10.82 -14.39
CA ASP A 144 0.12 -10.81 -15.20
C ASP A 144 0.22 -9.52 -16.02
N PHE A 145 -0.90 -9.05 -16.55
CA PHE A 145 -0.98 -7.74 -17.18
C PHE A 145 -0.74 -6.61 -16.17
N ILE A 146 -1.38 -6.64 -14.99
CA ILE A 146 -1.14 -5.62 -13.94
C ILE A 146 0.36 -5.51 -13.62
N GLU A 147 1.02 -6.64 -13.41
CA GLU A 147 2.46 -6.64 -13.14
C GLU A 147 3.28 -6.07 -14.29
N SER A 148 3.03 -6.55 -15.50
CA SER A 148 3.76 -6.12 -16.70
C SER A 148 3.55 -4.62 -16.96
N PHE A 149 2.34 -4.13 -16.74
CA PHE A 149 1.97 -2.73 -16.88
C PHE A 149 2.72 -1.84 -15.88
N ILE A 150 2.71 -2.19 -14.59
CA ILE A 150 3.45 -1.42 -13.57
C ILE A 150 4.96 -1.48 -13.84
N LYS A 151 5.51 -2.65 -14.18
CA LYS A 151 6.94 -2.80 -14.54
C LYS A 151 7.31 -1.93 -15.75
N ALA A 152 6.44 -1.84 -16.76
CA ALA A 152 6.67 -0.97 -17.92
C ALA A 152 6.68 0.51 -17.54
N LEU A 153 5.73 0.96 -16.72
CA LEU A 153 5.68 2.34 -16.21
C LEU A 153 6.93 2.71 -15.40
N GLN A 154 7.37 1.79 -14.52
CA GLN A 154 8.60 1.98 -13.75
C GLN A 154 9.83 2.10 -14.65
N LYS A 155 9.95 1.24 -15.68
CA LYS A 155 11.06 1.31 -16.65
C LYS A 155 11.07 2.64 -17.41
N GLU A 156 9.92 3.14 -17.84
CA GLU A 156 9.85 4.41 -18.56
C GLU A 156 10.21 5.61 -17.65
N CYS A 157 9.78 5.57 -16.38
CA CYS A 157 10.18 6.56 -15.39
C CYS A 157 11.70 6.55 -15.14
N ILE A 158 12.29 5.38 -14.91
CA ILE A 158 13.74 5.21 -14.71
C ILE A 158 14.52 5.73 -15.93
N LYS A 159 14.10 5.34 -17.14
CA LYS A 159 14.71 5.82 -18.39
C LYS A 159 14.69 7.35 -18.48
N SER A 160 13.56 7.98 -18.13
CA SER A 160 13.42 9.43 -18.14
C SER A 160 14.39 10.12 -17.17
N VAL A 161 14.58 9.55 -15.97
CA VAL A 161 15.54 10.05 -14.97
C VAL A 161 16.97 9.91 -15.46
N VAL A 162 17.34 8.77 -16.04
CA VAL A 162 18.69 8.54 -16.60
C VAL A 162 19.00 9.57 -17.70
N LEU A 163 18.09 9.76 -18.66
CA LEU A 163 18.26 10.75 -19.73
C LEU A 163 18.36 12.19 -19.20
N TRP A 164 17.69 12.50 -18.09
CA TRP A 164 17.84 13.79 -17.42
C TRP A 164 19.24 13.95 -16.81
N GLN A 165 19.73 12.95 -16.07
CA GLN A 165 21.08 12.97 -15.47
C GLN A 165 22.19 13.06 -16.52
N GLU A 166 22.05 12.35 -17.64
CA GLU A 166 23.02 12.40 -18.73
C GLU A 166 23.13 13.80 -19.35
N ARG A 167 21.99 14.46 -19.59
CA ARG A 167 21.94 15.84 -20.10
C ARG A 167 22.59 16.82 -19.13
N GLU A 168 22.32 16.68 -17.84
CA GLU A 168 22.91 17.52 -16.79
C GLU A 168 24.43 17.37 -16.74
N ARG A 169 24.92 16.11 -16.75
CA ARG A 169 26.35 15.80 -16.78
C ARG A 169 27.06 16.39 -18.01
N GLU A 170 26.46 16.29 -19.19
CA GLU A 170 27.02 16.89 -20.40
C GLU A 170 27.03 18.42 -20.36
N ALA A 171 26.06 19.05 -19.69
CA ALA A 171 26.09 20.49 -19.46
C ALA A 171 27.26 20.89 -18.53
N TYR A 172 27.48 20.17 -17.42
CA TYR A 172 28.59 20.47 -16.50
C TYR A 172 29.96 20.31 -17.15
N LYS A 173 30.16 19.28 -17.98
CA LYS A 173 31.42 19.09 -18.73
C LYS A 173 31.77 20.27 -19.65
N LYS A 174 30.79 21.05 -20.11
CA LYS A 174 31.03 22.22 -20.97
C LYS A 174 31.50 23.45 -20.19
N VAL A 175 31.18 23.52 -18.90
CA VAL A 175 31.49 24.66 -18.03
C VAL A 175 32.79 24.45 -17.26
N VAL A 176 33.10 23.21 -16.88
CA VAL A 176 34.38 22.83 -16.28
C VAL A 176 35.42 22.68 -17.39
N LYS A 177 36.09 23.78 -17.75
CA LYS A 177 37.31 23.83 -18.57
C LYS A 177 38.52 24.11 -17.70
#